data_AF-A0AAR5PDH2-F1
#
_entry.id   AF-A0AAR5PDH2-F1
#
_cell.length_a   1.000
_cell.length_b   1.000
_cell.length_c   1.000
_cell.angle_alpha   90.00
_cell.angle_beta   90.00
_cell.angle_gamma   90.00
#
_symmetry.space_group_name_H-M   'P 1'
#
loop_
_entity.id
_entity.type
_entity.pdbx_description
1 polymer ?
#
loop_
_entity_poly.entity_id
_entity_poly.type
_entity_poly.pdbx_seq_one_letter_code
_entity_poly.pdbx_strand_id
1 'polypeptide(L)'
;MSDEDIIKAILSMDSKENLPIDMVEQLLKFTPSPEECVLLEEHSDEIDSMARADRVPHFEQRLRSLHYKKRFQVTLSEIQPRITSVMEASREVSRSRRLRRLLEIVLALGNYMNRGARGNASGFRLASLNRLADTKSSFAKGTTLLHYLVQILEKKFRDICRLDEDLPHVRLSAKFPLGSSAKTWLSCGQALKMWQGKSSFIEAKAL
;
A
#
# COMPACT_ATOMS: atom_id res chain seq x y z
N MET A 1 26.25 23.24 1.89
CA MET A 1 27.05 22.17 2.53
C MET A 1 28.36 22.05 1.77
N SER A 2 29.47 21.87 2.48
CA SER A 2 30.74 21.55 1.81
C SER A 2 30.81 20.05 1.47
N ASP A 3 31.69 19.68 0.55
CA ASP A 3 31.92 18.26 0.19
C ASP A 3 32.35 17.43 1.40
N GLU A 4 33.14 18.02 2.31
CA GLU A 4 33.52 17.36 3.57
C GLU A 4 32.31 17.06 4.47
N ASP A 5 31.32 17.95 4.50
CA ASP A 5 30.10 17.74 5.29
C ASP A 5 29.27 16.59 4.72
N ILE A 6 29.20 16.49 3.38
CA ILE A 6 28.49 15.42 2.66
C ILE A 6 29.17 14.07 2.94
N ILE A 7 30.50 14.02 2.83
CA ILE A 7 31.28 12.80 3.10
C ILE A 7 31.10 12.35 4.55
N LYS A 8 31.24 13.27 5.52
CA LYS A 8 31.03 12.97 6.95
C LYS A 8 29.60 12.49 7.22
N ALA A 9 28.60 13.11 6.58
CA ALA A 9 27.21 12.69 6.72
C ALA A 9 26.98 11.29 6.14
N ILE A 10 27.53 10.96 4.97
CA ILE A 10 27.39 9.62 4.37
C ILE A 10 28.13 8.55 5.20
N LEU A 11 29.34 8.84 5.67
CA LEU A 11 30.11 7.93 6.52
C LEU A 11 29.40 7.63 7.86
N SER A 12 28.73 8.63 8.43
CA SER A 12 27.97 8.50 9.68
C SER A 12 26.51 8.05 9.49
N MET A 13 26.11 7.64 8.27
CA MET A 13 24.73 7.28 7.93
C MET A 13 23.70 8.35 8.31
N ASP A 14 24.11 9.61 8.13
CA ASP A 14 23.40 10.85 8.41
C ASP A 14 22.81 10.91 9.84
N SER A 15 23.66 10.66 10.84
CA SER A 15 23.26 10.69 12.25
C SER A 15 22.73 12.06 12.73
N LYS A 16 23.09 13.14 12.04
CA LYS A 16 22.67 14.52 12.33
C LYS A 16 21.46 14.98 11.49
N GLU A 17 20.93 14.12 10.63
CA GLU A 17 19.80 14.41 9.73
C GLU A 17 20.03 15.64 8.82
N ASN A 18 21.26 15.87 8.39
CA ASN A 18 21.65 17.03 7.61
C ASN A 18 21.44 16.84 6.10
N LEU A 19 21.22 15.60 5.64
CA LEU A 19 21.02 15.28 4.23
C LEU A 19 19.53 15.02 3.91
N PRO A 20 18.84 15.92 3.19
CA PRO A 20 17.49 15.67 2.71
C PRO A 20 17.44 14.46 1.76
N ILE A 21 16.30 13.74 1.72
CA ILE A 21 16.14 12.56 0.86
C ILE A 21 16.34 12.90 -0.63
N ASP A 22 15.87 14.06 -1.07
CA ASP A 22 16.02 14.53 -2.46
C ASP A 22 17.49 14.73 -2.83
N MET A 23 18.29 15.23 -1.91
CA MET A 23 19.74 15.39 -2.11
C MET A 23 20.43 14.03 -2.23
N VAL A 24 20.03 13.05 -1.41
CA VAL A 24 20.54 11.68 -1.52
C VAL A 24 20.11 11.04 -2.86
N GLU A 25 18.89 11.30 -3.34
CA GLU A 25 18.45 10.84 -4.67
C GLU A 25 19.23 11.46 -5.81
N GLN A 26 19.58 12.74 -5.72
CA GLN A 26 20.45 13.39 -6.71
C GLN A 26 21.85 12.78 -6.68
N LEU A 27 22.45 12.61 -5.49
CA LEU A 27 23.77 11.99 -5.36
C LEU A 27 23.80 10.57 -5.95
N LEU A 28 22.73 9.79 -5.80
CA LEU A 28 22.61 8.46 -6.42
C LEU A 28 22.53 8.48 -7.95
N LYS A 29 22.12 9.59 -8.58
CA LYS A 29 22.11 9.72 -10.05
C LYS A 29 23.48 10.09 -10.60
N PHE A 30 24.32 10.70 -9.78
CA PHE A 30 25.66 11.16 -10.13
C PHE A 30 26.76 10.31 -9.49
N THR A 31 26.44 9.11 -9.00
CA THR A 31 27.49 8.16 -8.58
C THR A 31 28.24 7.68 -9.82
N PRO A 32 29.59 7.74 -9.82
CA PRO A 32 30.38 7.28 -10.95
C PRO A 32 30.10 5.80 -11.24
N SER A 33 30.07 5.47 -12.52
CA SER A 33 29.93 4.10 -13.00
C SER A 33 31.14 3.25 -12.62
N PRO A 34 31.02 1.91 -12.62
CA PRO A 34 32.16 1.04 -12.33
C PRO A 34 33.36 1.29 -13.24
N GLU A 35 33.12 1.67 -14.50
CA GLU A 35 34.16 1.99 -15.48
C GLU A 35 34.87 3.31 -15.14
N GLU A 36 34.11 4.34 -14.75
CA GLU A 36 34.66 5.63 -14.29
C GLU A 36 35.45 5.47 -12.98
N CYS A 37 35.00 4.62 -12.05
CA CYS A 37 35.74 4.31 -10.82
C CYS A 37 37.11 3.70 -11.13
N VAL A 38 37.19 2.75 -12.07
CA VAL A 38 38.46 2.14 -12.49
C VAL A 38 39.37 3.17 -13.16
N LEU A 39 38.82 4.01 -14.04
CA LEU A 39 39.57 5.06 -14.71
C LEU A 39 40.14 6.09 -13.70
N LEU A 40 39.36 6.43 -12.67
CA LEU A 40 39.78 7.31 -11.59
C LEU A 40 40.87 6.67 -10.72
N GLU A 41 40.80 5.36 -10.46
CA GLU A 41 41.85 4.62 -9.73
C GLU A 41 43.18 4.58 -10.52
N GLU A 42 43.12 4.41 -11.84
CA GLU A 42 44.28 4.40 -12.74
C GLU A 42 44.99 5.76 -12.81
N HIS A 43 44.27 6.86 -12.58
CA HIS A 43 44.81 8.22 -12.54
C HIS A 43 45.02 8.74 -11.10
N SER A 44 45.14 7.84 -10.12
CA SER A 44 45.20 8.19 -8.70
C SER A 44 46.41 9.04 -8.27
N ASP A 45 47.46 9.05 -9.07
CA ASP A 45 48.67 9.83 -8.82
C ASP A 45 48.52 11.33 -9.17
N GLU A 46 47.49 11.71 -9.95
CA GLU A 46 47.15 13.10 -10.29
C GLU A 46 45.99 13.66 -9.42
N ILE A 47 45.50 12.88 -8.45
CA ILE A 47 44.28 13.13 -7.66
C ILE A 47 44.42 14.21 -6.58
N ASP A 48 45.61 14.75 -6.29
CA ASP A 48 45.73 15.89 -5.36
C ASP A 48 44.96 17.15 -5.84
N SER A 49 44.48 17.15 -7.09
CA SER A 49 43.72 18.23 -7.73
C SER A 49 42.24 17.91 -8.05
N MET A 50 41.69 16.72 -7.80
CA MET A 50 40.30 16.36 -8.17
C MET A 50 39.39 16.05 -6.97
N ALA A 51 38.06 16.18 -7.19
CA ALA A 51 37.04 16.26 -6.14
C ALA A 51 36.97 15.02 -5.22
N ARG A 52 36.78 15.25 -3.91
CA ARG A 52 37.05 14.32 -2.81
C ARG A 52 36.05 13.18 -2.60
N ALA A 53 34.97 13.10 -3.39
CA ALA A 53 33.88 12.14 -3.17
C ALA A 53 34.31 10.67 -3.39
N ASP A 54 35.33 10.45 -4.23
CA ASP A 54 35.81 9.11 -4.60
C ASP A 54 36.61 8.41 -3.50
N ARG A 55 36.97 9.13 -2.42
CA ARG A 55 37.69 8.56 -1.27
C ARG A 55 36.78 7.80 -0.30
N VAL A 56 35.47 7.74 -0.55
CA VAL A 56 34.52 7.08 0.34
C VAL A 56 34.37 5.61 -0.06
N PRO A 57 34.81 4.66 0.79
CA PRO A 57 34.69 3.25 0.49
C PRO A 57 33.22 2.87 0.38
N HIS A 58 32.88 2.19 -0.72
CA HIS A 58 31.51 1.74 -1.00
C HIS A 58 30.50 2.89 -1.06
N PHE A 59 30.89 4.06 -1.59
CA PHE A 59 30.08 5.27 -1.66
C PHE A 59 28.65 5.02 -2.18
N GLU A 60 28.53 4.35 -3.32
CA GLU A 60 27.24 4.01 -3.91
C GLU A 60 26.41 3.11 -2.98
N GLN A 61 27.01 2.06 -2.40
CA GLN A 61 26.27 1.18 -1.48
C GLN A 61 25.83 1.91 -0.20
N ARG A 62 26.66 2.81 0.34
CA ARG A 62 26.33 3.65 1.51
C ARG A 62 25.21 4.63 1.18
N LEU A 63 25.26 5.30 0.03
CA LEU A 63 24.19 6.18 -0.44
C LEU A 63 22.88 5.44 -0.65
N ARG A 64 22.90 4.26 -1.30
CA ARG A 64 21.71 3.42 -1.48
C ARG A 64 21.12 3.00 -0.13
N SER A 65 21.98 2.67 0.85
CA SER A 65 21.57 2.31 2.21
C SER A 65 20.97 3.49 2.96
N LEU A 66 21.56 4.68 2.82
CA LEU A 66 21.07 5.91 3.44
C LEU A 66 19.73 6.35 2.84
N HIS A 67 19.61 6.29 1.52
CA HIS A 67 18.37 6.56 0.80
C HIS A 67 17.26 5.61 1.27
N TYR A 68 17.56 4.32 1.33
CA TYR A 68 16.61 3.33 1.83
C TYR A 68 16.20 3.61 3.28
N LYS A 69 17.16 3.86 4.18
CA LYS A 69 16.91 4.22 5.59
C LYS A 69 15.92 5.38 5.68
N LYS A 70 16.13 6.45 4.91
CA LYS A 70 15.27 7.64 4.89
C LYS A 70 13.89 7.35 4.29
N ARG A 71 13.84 6.61 3.18
CA ARG A 71 12.60 6.29 2.48
C ARG A 71 11.74 5.23 3.20
N PHE A 72 12.36 4.37 4.01
CA PHE A 72 11.68 3.27 4.67
C PHE A 72 10.56 3.76 5.59
N GLN A 73 10.82 4.77 6.42
CA GLN A 73 9.82 5.32 7.33
C GLN A 73 8.63 5.94 6.56
N VAL A 74 8.91 6.71 5.51
CA VAL A 74 7.88 7.28 4.64
C VAL A 74 7.02 6.16 4.04
N THR A 75 7.66 5.17 3.43
CA THR A 75 6.97 4.05 2.77
C THR A 75 6.14 3.23 3.75
N LEU A 76 6.65 2.99 4.96
CA LEU A 76 5.94 2.30 6.02
C LEU A 76 4.70 3.08 6.45
N SER A 77 4.85 4.39 6.68
CA SER A 77 3.74 5.29 7.07
C SER A 77 2.63 5.38 6.02
N GLU A 78 2.95 5.19 4.74
CA GLU A 78 1.97 5.18 3.66
C GLU A 78 1.23 3.84 3.51
N ILE A 79 1.93 2.71 3.73
CA ILE A 79 1.37 1.37 3.49
C ILE A 79 0.59 0.87 4.71
N GLN A 80 1.11 1.10 5.91
CA GLN A 80 0.51 0.61 7.15
C GLN A 80 -0.97 0.97 7.31
N PRO A 81 -1.42 2.24 7.16
CA PRO A 81 -2.84 2.58 7.29
C PRO A 81 -3.71 1.89 6.23
N ARG A 82 -3.18 1.64 5.03
CA ARG A 82 -3.92 0.93 3.97
C ARG A 82 -4.17 -0.53 4.33
N ILE A 83 -3.14 -1.21 4.85
CA ILE A 83 -3.26 -2.61 5.31
C ILE A 83 -4.24 -2.69 6.48
N THR A 84 -4.07 -1.83 7.48
CA THR A 84 -4.96 -1.80 8.65
C THR A 84 -6.41 -1.55 8.24
N SER A 85 -6.66 -0.58 7.35
CA SER A 85 -8.01 -0.28 6.85
C SER A 85 -8.64 -1.50 6.15
N VAL A 86 -7.88 -2.23 5.33
CA VAL A 86 -8.39 -3.44 4.64
C VAL A 86 -8.66 -4.56 5.64
N MET A 87 -7.78 -4.76 6.62
CA MET A 87 -7.98 -5.75 7.68
C MET A 87 -9.24 -5.47 8.49
N GLU A 88 -9.45 -4.22 8.92
CA GLU A 88 -10.65 -3.82 9.66
C GLU A 88 -11.91 -3.96 8.80
N ALA A 89 -11.89 -3.47 7.55
CA ALA A 89 -13.01 -3.67 6.62
C ALA A 89 -13.36 -5.15 6.41
N SER A 90 -12.35 -6.04 6.33
CA SER A 90 -12.59 -7.48 6.21
C SER A 90 -13.21 -8.08 7.47
N ARG A 91 -12.82 -7.62 8.66
CA ARG A 91 -13.39 -8.03 9.94
C ARG A 91 -14.83 -7.56 10.09
N GLU A 92 -15.09 -6.29 9.75
CA GLU A 92 -16.40 -5.65 9.75
C GLU A 92 -17.41 -6.42 8.89
N VAL A 93 -17.06 -6.65 7.61
CA VAL A 93 -17.91 -7.41 6.67
C VAL A 93 -18.21 -8.81 7.19
N SER A 94 -17.22 -9.46 7.80
CA SER A 94 -17.37 -10.85 8.31
C SER A 94 -18.21 -10.93 9.58
N ARG A 95 -18.19 -9.87 10.41
CA ARG A 95 -18.86 -9.84 11.73
C ARG A 95 -20.22 -9.14 11.71
N SER A 96 -20.51 -8.31 10.70
CA SER A 96 -21.76 -7.56 10.61
C SER A 96 -22.97 -8.50 10.54
N ARG A 97 -23.75 -8.49 11.62
CA ARG A 97 -25.04 -9.21 11.68
C ARG A 97 -26.08 -8.52 10.80
N ARG A 98 -26.03 -7.19 10.70
CA ARG A 98 -26.91 -6.40 9.84
C ARG A 98 -26.71 -6.74 8.36
N LEU A 99 -25.45 -6.86 7.91
CA LEU A 99 -25.15 -7.29 6.55
C LEU A 99 -25.68 -8.70 6.28
N ARG A 100 -25.43 -9.65 7.19
CA ARG A 100 -25.93 -11.02 7.06
C ARG A 100 -27.46 -11.04 6.92
N ARG A 101 -28.16 -10.29 7.76
CA ARG A 101 -29.63 -10.22 7.71
C ARG A 101 -30.14 -9.57 6.42
N LEU A 102 -29.46 -8.53 5.92
CA LEU A 102 -29.77 -7.94 4.62
C LEU A 102 -29.66 -8.98 3.50
N LEU A 103 -28.57 -9.75 3.48
CA LEU A 103 -28.34 -10.80 2.48
C LEU A 103 -29.40 -11.91 2.55
N GLU A 104 -29.86 -12.29 3.75
CA GLU A 104 -30.96 -13.24 3.92
C GLU A 104 -32.28 -12.72 3.31
N ILE A 105 -32.61 -11.44 3.54
CA ILE A 105 -33.81 -10.82 2.99
C ILE A 105 -33.73 -10.76 1.46
N VAL A 106 -32.57 -10.36 0.92
CA VAL A 106 -32.33 -10.34 -0.53
C VAL A 106 -32.45 -11.74 -1.13
N LEU A 107 -31.90 -12.76 -0.46
CA LEU A 107 -32.01 -14.15 -0.91
C LEU A 107 -33.47 -14.61 -0.93
N ALA A 108 -34.23 -14.32 0.12
CA ALA A 108 -35.64 -14.67 0.21
C ALA A 108 -36.48 -13.98 -0.89
N LEU A 109 -36.22 -12.69 -1.15
CA LEU A 109 -36.86 -11.96 -2.25
C LEU A 109 -36.50 -12.57 -3.60
N GLY A 110 -35.21 -12.84 -3.84
CA GLY A 110 -34.73 -13.45 -5.08
C GLY A 110 -35.35 -14.83 -5.33
N ASN A 111 -35.42 -15.68 -4.32
CA ASN A 111 -36.04 -17.01 -4.40
C ASN A 111 -37.56 -16.90 -4.65
N TYR A 112 -38.24 -15.98 -3.99
CA TYR A 112 -39.68 -15.74 -4.20
C TYR A 112 -39.98 -15.26 -5.61
N MET A 113 -39.15 -14.38 -6.17
CA MET A 113 -39.36 -13.81 -7.51
C MET A 113 -38.99 -14.79 -8.63
N ASN A 114 -37.97 -15.62 -8.42
CA ASN A 114 -37.42 -16.52 -9.44
C ASN A 114 -37.94 -17.98 -9.31
N ARG A 115 -39.15 -18.18 -8.75
CA ARG A 115 -39.76 -19.51 -8.54
C ARG A 115 -39.58 -20.44 -9.76
N GLY A 116 -39.22 -21.69 -9.51
CA GLY A 116 -38.83 -22.68 -10.52
C GLY A 116 -37.33 -22.97 -10.48
N ALA A 117 -36.71 -23.27 -11.62
CA ALA A 117 -35.29 -23.67 -11.70
C ALA A 117 -34.29 -22.64 -11.15
N ARG A 118 -34.71 -21.38 -10.96
CA ARG A 118 -33.86 -20.27 -10.47
C ARG A 118 -34.20 -19.81 -9.05
N GLY A 119 -35.16 -20.46 -8.37
CA GLY A 119 -35.78 -19.96 -7.13
C GLY A 119 -35.40 -20.71 -5.84
N ASN A 120 -34.49 -21.67 -5.92
CA ASN A 120 -34.02 -22.48 -4.79
C ASN A 120 -32.52 -22.25 -4.52
N ALA A 121 -32.09 -20.99 -4.57
CA ALA A 121 -30.69 -20.66 -4.32
C ALA A 121 -30.40 -20.69 -2.81
N SER A 122 -29.24 -21.22 -2.43
CA SER A 122 -28.70 -21.14 -1.06
C SER A 122 -27.85 -19.89 -0.83
N GLY A 123 -27.58 -19.12 -1.89
CA GLY A 123 -26.75 -17.92 -1.86
C GLY A 123 -26.63 -17.28 -3.23
N PHE A 124 -26.03 -16.09 -3.28
CA PHE A 124 -25.78 -15.36 -4.52
C PHE A 124 -24.44 -14.63 -4.44
N ARG A 125 -23.88 -14.28 -5.60
CA ARG A 125 -22.65 -13.46 -5.66
C ARG A 125 -22.96 -12.04 -5.21
N LEU A 126 -22.13 -11.42 -4.36
CA LEU A 126 -22.34 -10.05 -3.88
C LEU A 126 -22.52 -9.02 -5.00
N ALA A 127 -21.89 -9.23 -6.16
CA ALA A 127 -22.08 -8.39 -7.35
C ALA A 127 -23.55 -8.31 -7.82
N SER A 128 -24.39 -9.28 -7.48
CA SER A 128 -25.84 -9.26 -7.77
C SER A 128 -26.59 -8.18 -6.99
N LEU A 129 -26.05 -7.65 -5.89
CA LEU A 129 -26.67 -6.53 -5.15
C LEU A 129 -26.84 -5.30 -6.04
N ASN A 130 -25.89 -5.04 -6.94
CA ASN A 130 -25.97 -3.94 -7.90
C ASN A 130 -27.14 -4.10 -8.88
N ARG A 131 -27.61 -5.33 -9.11
CA ARG A 131 -28.71 -5.64 -10.04
C ARG A 131 -30.09 -5.45 -9.44
N LEU A 132 -30.20 -5.18 -8.14
CA LEU A 132 -31.48 -4.87 -7.50
C LEU A 132 -32.11 -3.59 -8.06
N ALA A 133 -31.29 -2.66 -8.55
CA ALA A 133 -31.77 -1.46 -9.23
C ALA A 133 -32.32 -1.74 -10.64
N ASP A 134 -31.91 -2.84 -11.28
CA ASP A 134 -32.32 -3.16 -12.66
C ASP A 134 -33.73 -3.76 -12.74
N THR A 135 -34.19 -4.38 -11.65
CA THR A 135 -35.52 -5.01 -11.60
C THR A 135 -36.58 -3.97 -11.30
N LYS A 136 -37.43 -3.66 -12.28
CA LYS A 136 -38.46 -2.61 -12.18
C LYS A 136 -39.80 -3.20 -11.74
N SER A 137 -40.57 -2.40 -11.00
CA SER A 137 -41.94 -2.73 -10.62
C SER A 137 -42.86 -2.72 -11.84
N SER A 138 -43.76 -3.70 -11.93
CA SER A 138 -44.83 -3.75 -12.94
C SER A 138 -45.99 -2.82 -12.60
N PHE A 139 -46.14 -2.42 -11.33
CA PHE A 139 -47.26 -1.62 -10.85
C PHE A 139 -46.92 -0.13 -10.75
N ALA A 140 -45.73 0.20 -10.22
CA ALA A 140 -45.32 1.58 -9.99
C ALA A 140 -44.16 1.98 -10.92
N LYS A 141 -44.43 2.84 -11.90
CA LYS A 141 -43.39 3.39 -12.79
C LYS A 141 -42.29 4.08 -11.98
N GLY A 142 -41.04 3.83 -12.35
CA GLY A 142 -39.86 4.40 -11.69
C GLY A 142 -39.45 3.70 -10.39
N THR A 143 -40.23 2.75 -9.86
CA THR A 143 -39.87 1.99 -8.66
C THR A 143 -39.08 0.74 -9.05
N THR A 144 -38.01 0.46 -8.31
CA THR A 144 -37.16 -0.74 -8.51
C THR A 144 -37.23 -1.67 -7.31
N LEU A 145 -36.71 -2.88 -7.44
CA LEU A 145 -36.61 -3.84 -6.35
C LEU A 145 -35.74 -3.30 -5.20
N LEU A 146 -34.72 -2.49 -5.50
CA LEU A 146 -33.93 -1.79 -4.49
C LEU A 146 -34.79 -0.81 -3.66
N HIS A 147 -35.63 0.01 -4.31
CA HIS A 147 -36.54 0.90 -3.59
C HIS A 147 -37.52 0.13 -2.71
N TYR A 148 -38.08 -0.96 -3.24
CA TYR A 148 -38.98 -1.83 -2.48
C TYR A 148 -38.28 -2.49 -1.29
N LEU A 149 -37.03 -2.94 -1.46
CA LEU A 149 -36.21 -3.49 -0.39
C LEU A 149 -36.01 -2.45 0.72
N VAL A 150 -35.60 -1.22 0.38
CA VAL A 150 -35.41 -0.13 1.36
C VAL A 150 -36.70 0.12 2.15
N GLN A 151 -37.85 0.19 1.48
CA GLN A 151 -39.15 0.34 2.16
C GLN A 151 -39.46 -0.81 3.13
N ILE A 152 -39.12 -2.05 2.77
CA ILE A 152 -39.28 -3.20 3.69
C ILE A 152 -38.35 -3.04 4.90
N LEU A 153 -37.10 -2.65 4.68
CA LEU A 153 -36.11 -2.47 5.75
C LEU A 153 -36.57 -1.38 6.73
N GLU A 154 -36.99 -0.22 6.24
CA GLU A 154 -37.46 0.89 7.09
C GLU A 154 -38.73 0.54 7.90
N LYS A 155 -39.60 -0.29 7.34
CA LYS A 155 -40.87 -0.69 7.99
C LYS A 155 -40.70 -1.85 8.97
N LYS A 156 -39.91 -2.86 8.61
CA LYS A 156 -39.84 -4.14 9.35
C LYS A 156 -38.49 -4.43 10.00
N PHE A 157 -37.40 -3.85 9.50
CA PHE A 157 -36.04 -4.16 9.92
C PHE A 157 -35.19 -2.90 10.10
N ARG A 158 -35.69 -1.95 10.90
CA ARG A 158 -35.06 -0.63 11.12
C ARG A 158 -33.60 -0.71 11.57
N ASP A 159 -33.21 -1.75 12.28
CA ASP A 159 -31.82 -1.93 12.70
C ASP A 159 -30.86 -2.06 11.52
N ILE A 160 -31.29 -2.66 10.40
CA ILE A 160 -30.46 -2.83 9.20
C ILE A 160 -30.18 -1.49 8.51
N CYS A 161 -31.02 -0.47 8.72
CA CYS A 161 -30.78 0.87 8.19
C CYS A 161 -29.49 1.52 8.74
N ARG A 162 -28.95 1.00 9.84
CA ARG A 162 -27.68 1.42 10.46
C ARG A 162 -26.48 0.59 10.01
N LEU A 163 -26.57 -0.06 8.84
CA LEU A 163 -25.51 -0.90 8.30
C LEU A 163 -24.18 -0.15 8.09
N ASP A 164 -24.24 1.16 7.85
CA ASP A 164 -23.08 2.02 7.73
C ASP A 164 -22.24 2.10 9.03
N GLU A 165 -22.87 1.99 10.20
CA GLU A 165 -22.19 1.91 11.50
C GLU A 165 -21.36 0.61 11.64
N ASP A 166 -21.80 -0.48 11.00
CA ASP A 166 -21.10 -1.77 11.03
C ASP A 166 -19.89 -1.82 10.09
N LEU A 167 -19.87 -0.96 9.06
CA LEU A 167 -18.92 -1.02 7.94
C LEU A 167 -18.14 0.29 7.70
N PRO A 168 -17.60 0.98 8.72
CA PRO A 168 -17.01 2.31 8.56
C PRO A 168 -15.75 2.31 7.68
N HIS A 169 -14.96 1.23 7.66
CA HIS A 169 -13.71 1.20 6.89
C HIS A 169 -13.90 0.74 5.45
N VAL A 170 -15.03 0.12 5.10
CA VAL A 170 -15.25 -0.45 3.76
C VAL A 170 -15.13 0.61 2.66
N ARG A 171 -15.71 1.80 2.86
CA ARG A 171 -15.66 2.89 1.86
C ARG A 171 -14.27 3.46 1.65
N LEU A 172 -13.47 3.55 2.71
CA LEU A 172 -12.08 4.01 2.62
C LEU A 172 -11.21 2.94 1.95
N SER A 173 -11.34 1.69 2.39
CA SER A 173 -10.59 0.54 1.88
C SER A 173 -10.85 0.24 0.42
N ALA A 174 -12.07 0.46 -0.08
CA ALA A 174 -12.41 0.25 -1.49
C ALA A 174 -11.62 1.16 -2.45
N LYS A 175 -11.04 2.26 -1.96
CA LYS A 175 -10.21 3.17 -2.76
C LYS A 175 -8.77 2.70 -2.90
N PHE A 176 -8.33 1.71 -2.12
CA PHE A 176 -6.95 1.27 -2.10
C PHE A 176 -6.70 0.11 -3.07
N PRO A 177 -5.86 0.29 -4.12
CA PRO A 177 -5.42 -0.81 -4.95
C PRO A 177 -4.46 -1.72 -4.17
N LEU A 178 -4.96 -2.90 -3.76
CA LEU A 178 -4.19 -3.90 -3.02
C LEU A 178 -2.95 -4.40 -3.79
N GLY A 179 -3.05 -4.52 -5.12
CA GLY A 179 -1.96 -4.98 -5.97
C GLY A 179 -0.73 -4.07 -5.92
N SER A 180 -0.92 -2.75 -5.85
CA SER A 180 0.17 -1.80 -5.75
C SER A 180 0.82 -1.84 -4.36
N SER A 181 -0.01 -1.90 -3.31
CA SER A 181 0.48 -1.92 -1.92
C SER A 181 1.29 -3.19 -1.59
N ALA A 182 0.88 -4.35 -2.13
CA ALA A 182 1.60 -5.60 -1.98
C ALA A 182 2.98 -5.57 -2.66
N LYS A 183 3.07 -5.00 -3.87
CA LYS A 183 4.35 -4.81 -4.57
C LYS A 183 5.31 -3.91 -3.80
N THR A 184 4.83 -2.80 -3.26
CA THR A 184 5.65 -1.88 -2.47
C THR A 184 6.14 -2.54 -1.18
N TRP A 185 5.29 -3.33 -0.51
CA TRP A 185 5.68 -4.09 0.68
C TRP A 185 6.76 -5.15 0.39
N LEU A 186 6.58 -5.92 -0.70
CA LEU A 186 7.56 -6.90 -1.17
C LEU A 186 8.91 -6.25 -1.49
N SER A 187 8.89 -5.12 -2.20
CA SER A 187 10.08 -4.34 -2.53
C SER A 187 10.80 -3.83 -1.27
N CYS A 188 10.04 -3.35 -0.27
CA CYS A 188 10.61 -2.97 1.03
C CYS A 188 11.28 -4.16 1.71
N GLY A 189 10.63 -5.33 1.76
CA GLY A 189 11.19 -6.53 2.39
C GLY A 189 12.46 -7.04 1.69
N GLN A 190 12.51 -6.99 0.35
CA GLN A 190 13.70 -7.34 -0.42
C GLN A 190 14.85 -6.36 -0.16
N ALA A 191 14.56 -5.06 -0.11
CA ALA A 191 15.56 -4.04 0.18
C ALA A 191 16.12 -4.15 1.61
N LEU A 192 15.28 -4.47 2.60
CA LEU A 192 15.71 -4.79 3.97
C LEU A 192 16.66 -6.00 4.02
N LYS A 193 16.34 -7.08 3.30
CA LYS A 193 17.22 -8.26 3.20
C LYS A 193 18.55 -7.94 2.52
N MET A 194 18.53 -7.16 1.44
CA MET A 194 19.76 -6.68 0.79
C MET A 194 20.59 -5.81 1.73
N TRP A 195 19.95 -4.98 2.55
CA TRP A 195 20.61 -4.15 3.54
C TRP A 195 21.25 -5.01 4.65
N GLN A 196 20.52 -5.98 5.21
CA GLN A 196 21.06 -6.92 6.21
C GLN A 196 22.24 -7.74 5.68
N GLY A 197 22.18 -8.21 4.43
CA GLY A 197 23.28 -8.95 3.80
C GLY A 197 24.50 -8.09 3.44
N LYS A 198 24.32 -6.79 3.20
CA LYS A 198 25.42 -5.86 2.89
C LYS A 198 25.99 -5.16 4.13
N SER A 199 25.20 -4.93 5.17
CA SER A 199 25.67 -4.38 6.44
C SER A 199 26.70 -5.30 7.09
N SER A 200 26.47 -6.61 7.05
CA SER A 200 27.43 -7.62 7.52
C SER A 200 28.71 -7.67 6.67
N PHE A 201 28.66 -7.22 5.40
CA PHE A 201 29.84 -7.09 4.54
C PHE A 201 30.63 -5.79 4.79
N ILE A 202 29.94 -4.70 5.12
CA ILE A 202 30.56 -3.40 5.43
C ILE A 202 31.19 -3.41 6.82
N GLU A 203 30.56 -4.05 7.81
CA GLU A 203 31.13 -4.19 9.17
C GLU A 203 32.32 -5.16 9.20
N ALA A 204 32.29 -6.23 8.39
CA ALA A 204 33.39 -7.21 8.33
C ALA A 204 34.66 -6.70 7.60
N LYS A 205 34.60 -5.57 6.90
CA LYS A 205 35.73 -4.91 6.22
C LYS A 205 36.16 -3.58 6.87
N ALA A 206 35.49 -3.17 7.96
CA ALA A 206 35.84 -1.99 8.74
C ALA A 206 36.71 -2.33 9.98
N LEU A 207 37.08 -3.59 10.14
CA LEU A 207 38.08 -4.14 11.06
C LEU A 207 39.28 -4.66 10.24
#